data_AF-A0AB72UF21-F1
#
_entry.id   AF-A0AB72UF21-F1
#
_cell.length_a   1.000
_cell.length_b   1.000
_cell.length_c   1.000
_cell.angle_alpha   90.00
_cell.angle_beta   90.00
_cell.angle_gamma   90.00
#
_symmetry.space_group_name_H-M   'P 1'
#
loop_
_entity.id
_entity.type
_entity.pdbx_description
1 polymer ?
#
loop_
_entity_poly.entity_id
_entity_poly.type
_entity_poly.pdbx_seq_one_letter_code
_entity_poly.pdbx_strand_id
1 'polypeptide(L)'
;MTQLTRLDPSHLPAIITLHHRVIADLPPGNAASETDQFFADHLDACGQIFGAFDGDRLMAYCVLGLPRETDPNFGTDHHLPPDQLGKVAHIDGVAVDPQWRGQGWQRRMVEHRIEIARKCGRTIALSTVAPTNFPSLISTVSTGHAIHGLIAKFGGNRFLLRRDIGPDQDAKFPSAPDRAIWCASDDLATCRKLLDDGLIGLFCQSSPHGTAPRIGWVPAIPA
;
A
#
# COMPACT_ATOMS: atom_id res chain seq x y z
N MET A 1 -8.45 13.75 -18.63
CA MET A 1 -8.35 12.80 -17.49
C MET A 1 -7.79 13.56 -16.31
N THR A 2 -8.40 13.43 -15.12
CA THR A 2 -7.87 14.05 -13.90
C THR A 2 -6.48 13.46 -13.59
N GLN A 3 -5.51 14.34 -13.35
CA GLN A 3 -4.12 14.00 -13.04
C GLN A 3 -3.88 13.98 -11.53
N LEU A 4 -2.84 13.25 -11.10
CA LEU A 4 -2.31 13.35 -9.74
C LEU A 4 -1.30 14.50 -9.69
N THR A 5 -1.47 15.39 -8.72
CA THR A 5 -0.62 16.57 -8.50
C THR A 5 0.07 16.44 -7.15
N ARG A 6 1.35 16.83 -7.07
CA ARG A 6 2.05 16.92 -5.78
C ARG A 6 1.42 18.03 -4.95
N LEU A 7 1.08 17.71 -3.71
CA LEU A 7 0.51 18.65 -2.74
C LEU A 7 1.63 19.34 -1.96
N ASP A 8 1.32 20.50 -1.42
CA ASP A 8 2.19 21.34 -0.60
C ASP A 8 1.50 21.69 0.74
N PRO A 9 2.17 22.34 1.70
CA PRO A 9 1.60 22.66 3.01
C PRO A 9 0.28 23.45 2.98
N SER A 10 -0.01 24.22 1.93
CA SER A 10 -1.30 24.94 1.80
C SER A 10 -2.50 23.99 1.63
N HIS A 11 -2.26 22.74 1.20
CA HIS A 11 -3.28 21.72 1.03
C HIS A 11 -3.57 20.91 2.29
N LEU A 12 -2.78 21.09 3.37
CA LEU A 12 -2.93 20.32 4.61
C LEU A 12 -4.36 20.31 5.16
N PRO A 13 -5.11 21.43 5.21
CA PRO A 13 -6.50 21.40 5.68
C PRO A 13 -7.41 20.50 4.83
N ALA A 14 -7.22 20.46 3.51
CA ALA A 14 -8.02 19.63 2.62
C ALA A 14 -7.69 18.14 2.78
N ILE A 15 -6.41 17.81 2.99
CA ILE A 15 -5.93 16.44 3.24
C ILE A 15 -6.54 15.91 4.54
N ILE A 16 -6.40 16.67 5.63
CA ILE A 16 -6.95 16.34 6.95
C ILE A 16 -8.47 16.15 6.88
N THR A 17 -9.18 17.09 6.23
CA THR A 17 -10.63 17.01 6.06
C THR A 17 -11.05 15.73 5.35
N LEU A 18 -10.39 15.40 4.23
CA LEU A 18 -10.70 14.18 3.48
C LEU A 18 -10.33 12.92 4.26
N HIS A 19 -9.18 12.91 4.93
CA HIS A 19 -8.71 11.79 5.74
C HIS A 19 -9.71 11.42 6.83
N HIS A 20 -10.08 12.37 7.69
CA HIS A 20 -11.02 12.15 8.80
C HIS A 20 -12.39 11.69 8.30
N ARG A 21 -12.88 12.29 7.19
CA ARG A 21 -14.12 11.86 6.57
C ARG A 21 -14.06 10.40 6.12
N VAL A 22 -12.98 9.99 5.45
CA VAL A 22 -12.85 8.63 4.94
C VAL A 22 -12.63 7.62 6.07
N ILE A 23 -11.85 7.96 7.09
CA ILE A 23 -11.62 7.08 8.25
C ILE A 23 -12.90 6.87 9.06
N ALA A 24 -13.75 7.89 9.20
CA ALA A 24 -15.01 7.76 9.94
C ALA A 24 -15.94 6.66 9.37
N ASP A 25 -15.84 6.38 8.07
CA ASP A 25 -16.62 5.34 7.39
C ASP A 25 -15.90 3.97 7.35
N LEU A 26 -14.64 3.88 7.79
CA LEU A 26 -13.86 2.64 7.73
C LEU A 26 -14.09 1.78 8.99
N PRO A 27 -14.17 0.44 8.83
CA PRO A 27 -14.17 -0.46 9.97
C PRO A 27 -12.94 -0.25 10.88
N PRO A 28 -13.10 -0.36 12.22
CA PRO A 28 -11.98 -0.26 13.15
C PRO A 28 -10.84 -1.21 12.76
N GLY A 29 -9.61 -0.69 12.79
CA GLY A 29 -8.41 -1.46 12.47
C GLY A 29 -8.13 -1.63 10.96
N ASN A 30 -8.94 -1.09 10.05
CA ASN A 30 -8.63 -1.12 8.60
C ASN A 30 -7.64 -0.05 8.16
N ALA A 31 -7.63 1.11 8.82
CA ALA A 31 -6.69 2.20 8.58
C ALA A 31 -5.51 2.12 9.56
N ALA A 32 -4.37 2.69 9.17
CA ALA A 32 -3.33 3.03 10.15
C ALA A 32 -3.77 4.24 10.98
N SER A 33 -3.17 4.42 12.15
CA SER A 33 -3.44 5.57 13.04
C SER A 33 -2.63 6.79 12.61
N GLU A 34 -2.84 7.24 11.39
CA GLU A 34 -2.23 8.45 10.84
C GLU A 34 -2.74 9.68 11.60
N THR A 35 -1.86 10.63 11.90
CA THR A 35 -2.19 11.86 12.63
C THR A 35 -2.12 13.08 11.72
N ASP A 36 -2.72 14.20 12.13
CA ASP A 36 -2.56 15.46 11.40
C ASP A 36 -1.07 15.86 11.25
N GLN A 37 -0.25 15.56 12.26
CA GLN A 37 1.20 15.78 12.22
C GLN A 37 1.88 14.89 11.17
N PHE A 38 1.45 13.64 11.02
CA PHE A 38 1.97 12.75 9.98
C PHE A 38 1.83 13.38 8.59
N PHE A 39 0.69 14.02 8.29
CA PHE A 39 0.50 14.69 7.00
C PHE A 39 1.38 15.93 6.87
N ALA A 40 1.49 16.75 7.91
CA ALA A 40 2.38 17.91 7.91
C ALA A 40 3.84 17.50 7.65
N ASP A 41 4.32 16.47 8.34
CA ASP A 41 5.68 15.95 8.20
C ASP A 41 5.95 15.44 6.77
N HIS A 42 4.98 14.77 6.14
CA HIS A 42 5.10 14.26 4.76
C HIS A 42 4.98 15.33 3.68
N LEU A 43 4.38 16.49 3.98
CA LEU A 43 4.40 17.65 3.08
C LEU A 43 5.72 18.42 3.14
N ASP A 44 6.45 18.32 4.25
CA ASP A 44 7.70 19.04 4.50
C ASP A 44 8.95 18.19 4.25
N ALA A 45 9.17 17.16 5.07
CA ALA A 45 10.49 16.51 5.21
C ALA A 45 10.49 14.98 5.10
N CYS A 46 9.38 14.31 5.38
CA CYS A 46 9.33 12.85 5.49
C CYS A 46 8.94 12.13 4.18
N GLY A 47 8.55 12.87 3.15
CA GLY A 47 8.07 12.26 1.93
C GLY A 47 7.40 13.23 0.97
N GLN A 48 6.34 12.74 0.33
CA GLN A 48 5.52 13.51 -0.60
C GLN A 48 4.07 13.06 -0.48
N ILE A 49 3.13 13.98 -0.67
CA ILE A 49 1.71 13.67 -0.80
C ILE A 49 1.24 14.08 -2.20
N PHE A 50 0.41 13.24 -2.81
CA PHE A 50 -0.20 13.51 -4.11
C PHE A 50 -1.72 13.48 -4.01
N GLY A 51 -2.39 14.36 -4.75
CA GLY A 51 -3.83 14.48 -4.73
C GLY A 51 -4.44 14.57 -6.12
N ALA A 52 -5.73 14.23 -6.21
CA ALA A 52 -6.56 14.44 -7.40
C ALA A 52 -7.73 15.37 -7.03
N PHE A 53 -8.05 16.31 -7.92
CA PHE A 53 -9.05 17.36 -7.69
C PHE A 53 -10.21 17.32 -8.68
N ASP A 54 -11.40 17.68 -8.19
CA ASP A 54 -12.57 18.07 -8.99
C ASP A 54 -12.93 19.52 -8.65
N GLY A 55 -12.61 20.44 -9.56
CA GLY A 55 -12.53 21.86 -9.22
C GLY A 55 -11.52 22.11 -8.10
N ASP A 56 -11.95 22.79 -7.05
CA ASP A 56 -11.13 23.08 -5.85
C ASP A 56 -11.22 21.97 -4.78
N ARG A 57 -12.02 20.92 -5.01
CA ARG A 57 -12.23 19.85 -4.03
C ARG A 57 -11.22 18.75 -4.22
N LEU A 58 -10.45 18.47 -3.18
CA LEU A 58 -9.60 17.28 -3.11
C LEU A 58 -10.48 16.02 -3.04
N MET A 59 -10.43 15.20 -4.08
CA MET A 59 -11.22 13.96 -4.18
C MET A 59 -10.50 12.77 -3.54
N ALA A 60 -9.18 12.76 -3.66
CA ALA A 60 -8.37 11.63 -3.25
C ALA A 60 -6.95 12.10 -2.95
N TYR A 61 -6.29 11.48 -1.98
CA TYR A 61 -4.86 11.65 -1.74
C TYR A 61 -4.14 10.31 -1.57
N CYS A 62 -2.82 10.32 -1.78
CA CYS A 62 -1.94 9.22 -1.41
C CYS A 62 -0.59 9.74 -0.86
N VAL A 63 -0.01 9.02 0.08
CA VAL A 63 1.26 9.37 0.73
C VAL A 63 2.37 8.45 0.23
N LEU A 64 3.51 9.06 -0.09
CA LEU A 64 4.78 8.39 -0.35
C LEU A 64 5.74 8.77 0.78
N GLY A 65 6.03 7.83 1.67
CA GLY A 65 7.07 8.00 2.69
C GLY A 65 8.45 7.73 2.11
N LEU A 66 9.40 8.61 2.41
CA LEU A 66 10.80 8.51 2.00
C LEU A 66 11.68 8.52 3.26
N PRO A 67 11.63 7.44 4.07
CA PRO A 67 12.24 7.43 5.39
C PRO A 67 13.73 7.79 5.31
N ARG A 68 14.14 8.67 6.22
CA ARG A 68 15.54 8.98 6.52
C ARG A 68 16.09 7.93 7.48
N GLU A 69 17.38 7.99 7.74
CA GLU A 69 18.08 7.01 8.57
C GLU A 69 17.49 6.88 9.99
N THR A 70 17.03 7.97 10.58
CA THR A 70 16.47 8.00 11.94
C THR A 70 14.95 7.81 11.98
N ASP A 71 14.27 7.80 10.84
CA ASP A 71 12.83 7.67 10.79
C ASP A 71 12.41 6.18 10.97
N PRO A 72 11.23 5.90 11.55
CA PRO A 72 10.68 4.56 11.52
C PRO A 72 10.60 4.02 10.09
N ASN A 73 11.00 2.76 9.88
CA ASN A 73 11.11 2.16 8.56
C ASN A 73 10.42 0.80 8.51
N PHE A 74 9.57 0.56 7.51
CA PHE A 74 8.89 -0.72 7.32
C PHE A 74 9.87 -1.86 6.99
N GLY A 75 11.08 -1.54 6.52
CA GLY A 75 12.15 -2.50 6.28
C GLY A 75 12.50 -3.32 7.53
N THR A 76 12.33 -2.75 8.73
CA THR A 76 12.57 -3.46 9.99
C THR A 76 11.62 -4.64 10.17
N ASP A 77 10.33 -4.48 9.87
CA ASP A 77 9.33 -5.56 9.95
C ASP A 77 9.57 -6.63 8.87
N HIS A 78 10.28 -6.27 7.79
CA HIS A 78 10.75 -7.20 6.75
C HIS A 78 12.14 -7.80 7.03
N HIS A 79 12.73 -7.51 8.18
CA HIS A 79 14.10 -7.93 8.55
C HIS A 79 15.17 -7.53 7.52
N LEU A 80 15.00 -6.39 6.86
CA LEU A 80 16.01 -5.86 5.95
C LEU A 80 17.26 -5.43 6.74
N PRO A 81 18.46 -5.65 6.18
CA PRO A 81 19.68 -5.18 6.80
C PRO A 81 19.76 -3.64 6.78
N PRO A 82 20.49 -3.00 7.72
CA PRO A 82 20.55 -1.55 7.85
C PRO A 82 20.94 -0.79 6.57
N ASP A 83 21.86 -1.36 5.78
CA ASP A 83 22.34 -0.80 4.52
C ASP A 83 21.28 -0.79 3.39
N GLN A 84 20.18 -1.53 3.56
CA GLN A 84 19.04 -1.52 2.64
C GLN A 84 17.92 -0.56 3.06
N LEU A 85 17.90 -0.08 4.31
CA LEU A 85 16.81 0.78 4.80
C LEU A 85 16.70 2.10 4.02
N GLY A 86 17.84 2.66 3.59
CA GLY A 86 17.88 3.83 2.72
C GLY A 86 17.28 3.61 1.32
N LYS A 87 17.07 2.36 0.90
CA LYS A 87 16.48 2.02 -0.40
C LYS A 87 14.95 1.91 -0.34
N VAL A 88 14.37 1.98 0.86
CA VAL A 88 12.93 1.80 1.10
C VAL A 88 12.13 3.06 0.76
N ALA A 89 10.99 2.86 0.10
CA ALA A 89 9.87 3.78 0.00
C ALA A 89 8.65 3.18 0.69
N HIS A 90 7.92 3.98 1.47
CA HIS A 90 6.65 3.57 2.05
C HIS A 90 5.49 3.95 1.12
N ILE A 91 4.74 2.95 0.68
CA ILE A 91 3.50 3.12 -0.06
C ILE A 91 2.36 3.14 0.96
N ASP A 92 2.14 4.31 1.58
CA ASP A 92 1.31 4.48 2.77
C ASP A 92 0.15 5.46 2.55
N GLY A 93 -0.79 5.57 3.50
CA GLY A 93 -1.83 6.61 3.56
C GLY A 93 -2.55 6.89 2.25
N VAL A 94 -3.71 6.27 2.02
CA VAL A 94 -4.53 6.52 0.83
C VAL A 94 -5.99 6.74 1.21
N ALA A 95 -6.59 7.78 0.66
CA ALA A 95 -8.01 8.03 0.78
C ALA A 95 -8.60 8.41 -0.56
N VAL A 96 -9.78 7.85 -0.85
CA VAL A 96 -10.62 8.24 -1.97
C VAL A 96 -12.00 8.53 -1.41
N ASP A 97 -12.47 9.75 -1.63
CA ASP A 97 -13.81 10.16 -1.24
C ASP A 97 -14.85 9.19 -1.83
N PRO A 98 -15.85 8.76 -1.04
CA PRO A 98 -16.84 7.78 -1.48
C PRO A 98 -17.48 8.07 -2.85
N GLN A 99 -17.67 9.34 -3.21
CA GLN A 99 -18.28 9.75 -4.47
C GLN A 99 -17.46 9.37 -5.71
N TRP A 100 -16.14 9.18 -5.57
CA TRP A 100 -15.23 8.84 -6.67
C TRP A 100 -14.64 7.43 -6.59
N ARG A 101 -15.12 6.59 -5.65
CA ARG A 101 -14.69 5.18 -5.56
C ARG A 101 -15.14 4.39 -6.81
N GLY A 102 -14.50 3.24 -7.03
CA GLY A 102 -14.77 2.38 -8.19
C GLY A 102 -14.14 2.85 -9.52
N GLN A 103 -13.47 4.00 -9.54
CA GLN A 103 -12.85 4.56 -10.76
C GLN A 103 -11.36 4.19 -10.93
N GLY A 104 -10.87 3.22 -10.14
CA GLY A 104 -9.48 2.75 -10.21
C GLY A 104 -8.44 3.67 -9.58
N TRP A 105 -8.85 4.68 -8.80
CA TRP A 105 -7.96 5.67 -8.18
C TRP A 105 -6.85 5.07 -7.30
N GLN A 106 -7.17 4.13 -6.41
CA GLN A 106 -6.17 3.53 -5.53
C GLN A 106 -5.06 2.81 -6.32
N ARG A 107 -5.42 2.08 -7.39
CA ARG A 107 -4.43 1.44 -8.27
C ARG A 107 -3.51 2.47 -8.92
N ARG A 108 -4.09 3.52 -9.53
CA ARG A 108 -3.33 4.63 -10.14
C ARG A 108 -2.41 5.32 -9.13
N MET A 109 -2.86 5.48 -7.88
CA MET A 109 -2.07 6.09 -6.81
C MET A 109 -0.91 5.20 -6.35
N VAL A 110 -1.08 3.88 -6.30
CA VAL A 110 0.05 2.97 -6.02
C VAL A 110 1.06 3.04 -7.16
N GLU A 111 0.63 2.92 -8.42
CA GLU A 111 1.50 3.02 -9.61
C GLU A 111 2.27 4.35 -9.64
N HIS A 112 1.59 5.46 -9.36
CA HIS A 112 2.20 6.78 -9.29
C HIS A 112 3.29 6.86 -8.20
N ARG A 113 3.00 6.38 -6.99
CA ARG A 113 3.97 6.39 -5.89
C ARG A 113 5.20 5.53 -6.18
N ILE A 114 5.04 4.38 -6.84
CA ILE A 114 6.16 3.54 -7.28
C ILE A 114 7.05 4.29 -8.28
N GLU A 115 6.45 4.98 -9.25
CA GLU A 115 7.19 5.76 -10.24
C GLU A 115 7.95 6.93 -9.60
N ILE A 116 7.35 7.64 -8.65
CA ILE A 116 8.04 8.69 -7.91
C ILE A 116 9.14 8.10 -7.01
N ALA A 117 8.88 6.99 -6.32
CA ALA A 117 9.89 6.29 -5.51
C ALA A 117 11.12 5.94 -6.34
N ARG A 118 10.92 5.41 -7.56
CA ARG A 118 11.99 5.15 -8.53
C ARG A 118 12.80 6.39 -8.86
N LYS A 119 12.13 7.52 -9.17
CA LYS A 119 12.80 8.81 -9.44
C LYS A 119 13.58 9.35 -8.24
N CYS A 120 13.14 9.02 -7.03
CA CYS A 120 13.84 9.34 -5.79
C CYS A 120 14.96 8.34 -5.45
N GLY A 121 15.30 7.41 -6.35
CA GLY A 121 16.39 6.44 -6.16
C GLY A 121 16.06 5.29 -5.20
N ARG A 122 14.78 5.10 -4.86
CA ARG A 122 14.34 3.98 -4.01
C ARG A 122 14.15 2.73 -4.85
N THR A 123 14.60 1.59 -4.34
CA THR A 123 14.56 0.30 -5.04
C THR A 123 13.67 -0.73 -4.36
N ILE A 124 13.08 -0.40 -3.20
CA ILE A 124 12.21 -1.31 -2.43
C ILE A 124 10.96 -0.52 -2.02
N ALA A 125 9.79 -0.91 -2.52
CA ALA A 125 8.50 -0.37 -2.08
C ALA A 125 7.86 -1.30 -1.05
N LEU A 126 7.57 -0.76 0.13
CA LEU A 126 6.95 -1.50 1.24
C LEU A 126 5.61 -0.87 1.62
N SER A 127 4.65 -1.71 2.00
CA SER A 127 3.36 -1.28 2.53
C SER A 127 2.89 -2.24 3.61
N THR A 128 1.99 -1.77 4.48
CA THR A 128 1.24 -2.65 5.37
C THR A 128 -0.25 -2.47 5.14
N VAL A 129 -0.98 -3.57 4.98
CA VAL A 129 -2.41 -3.52 4.67
C VAL A 129 -3.18 -4.47 5.58
N ALA A 130 -4.30 -4.01 6.14
CA ALA A 130 -5.19 -4.88 6.88
C ALA A 130 -5.74 -5.97 5.96
N PRO A 131 -5.76 -7.26 6.34
CA PRO A 131 -6.36 -8.32 5.53
C PRO A 131 -7.83 -8.09 5.15
N THR A 132 -8.53 -7.26 5.94
CA THR A 132 -9.92 -6.82 5.78
C THR A 132 -10.08 -5.49 5.03
N ASN A 133 -8.99 -4.78 4.71
CA ASN A 133 -9.01 -3.59 3.87
C ASN A 133 -8.90 -3.98 2.39
N PHE A 134 -9.96 -4.62 1.90
CA PHE A 134 -9.99 -5.24 0.57
C PHE A 134 -9.63 -4.28 -0.58
N PRO A 135 -10.11 -3.03 -0.63
CA PRO A 135 -9.76 -2.11 -1.73
C PRO A 135 -8.25 -1.83 -1.79
N SER A 136 -7.62 -1.63 -0.62
CA SER A 136 -6.18 -1.39 -0.52
C SER A 136 -5.39 -2.66 -0.86
N LEU A 137 -5.86 -3.82 -0.42
CA LEU A 137 -5.20 -5.10 -0.72
C LEU A 137 -5.23 -5.41 -2.22
N ILE A 138 -6.40 -5.30 -2.85
CA ILE A 138 -6.57 -5.51 -4.30
C ILE A 138 -5.67 -4.56 -5.09
N SER A 139 -5.69 -3.26 -4.77
CA SER A 139 -4.89 -2.27 -5.50
C SER A 139 -3.38 -2.44 -5.30
N THR A 140 -2.94 -2.85 -4.11
CA THR A 140 -1.51 -3.02 -3.81
C THR A 140 -0.94 -4.31 -4.42
N VAL A 141 -1.68 -5.43 -4.36
CA VAL A 141 -1.24 -6.69 -4.97
C VAL A 141 -1.32 -6.64 -6.49
N SER A 142 -2.39 -6.05 -7.07
CA SER A 142 -2.52 -5.91 -8.53
C SER A 142 -1.48 -4.99 -9.18
N THR A 143 -0.76 -4.21 -8.37
CA THR A 143 0.36 -3.37 -8.80
C THR A 143 1.72 -3.99 -8.48
N GLY A 144 1.74 -5.28 -8.14
CA GLY A 144 2.97 -6.07 -8.08
C GLY A 144 3.59 -6.22 -6.71
N HIS A 145 2.93 -5.77 -5.64
CA HIS A 145 3.41 -6.12 -4.31
C HIS A 145 3.00 -7.54 -3.96
N ALA A 146 3.96 -8.32 -3.48
CA ALA A 146 3.69 -9.62 -2.89
C ALA A 146 3.53 -9.50 -1.37
N ILE A 147 2.72 -10.36 -0.79
CA ILE A 147 2.57 -10.53 0.66
C ILE A 147 3.70 -11.46 1.15
N HIS A 148 4.56 -10.94 2.00
CA HIS A 148 5.73 -11.65 2.57
C HIS A 148 5.57 -11.99 4.05
N GLY A 149 4.55 -11.45 4.71
CA GLY A 149 4.37 -11.66 6.14
C GLY A 149 3.01 -11.19 6.62
N LEU A 150 2.71 -11.56 7.86
CA LEU A 150 1.51 -11.15 8.58
C LEU A 150 1.94 -10.86 10.02
N ILE A 151 1.64 -9.66 10.53
CA ILE A 151 2.01 -9.24 11.89
C ILE A 151 0.83 -8.56 12.60
N ALA A 152 0.90 -8.46 13.93
CA ALA A 152 0.00 -7.61 14.70
C ALA A 152 0.55 -6.18 14.73
N LYS A 153 -0.20 -5.20 14.22
CA LYS A 153 0.17 -3.77 14.19
C LYS A 153 -1.08 -2.90 14.07
N PHE A 154 -1.05 -1.69 14.63
CA PHE A 154 -2.15 -0.71 14.57
C PHE A 154 -3.50 -1.27 15.08
N GLY A 155 -3.46 -2.08 16.15
CA GLY A 155 -4.66 -2.66 16.77
C GLY A 155 -5.30 -3.82 15.99
N GLY A 156 -4.65 -4.35 14.95
CA GLY A 156 -5.14 -5.49 14.19
C GLY A 156 -4.04 -6.26 13.47
N ASN A 157 -4.42 -7.11 12.53
CA ASN A 157 -3.47 -7.82 11.67
C ASN A 157 -3.09 -6.96 10.46
N ARG A 158 -1.84 -7.06 10.03
CA ARG A 158 -1.30 -6.39 8.84
C ARG A 158 -0.49 -7.38 8.01
N PHE A 159 -0.85 -7.49 6.74
CA PHE A 159 0.05 -8.05 5.76
C PHE A 159 1.24 -7.11 5.56
N LEU A 160 2.42 -7.70 5.40
CA LEU A 160 3.66 -7.03 5.02
C LEU A 160 3.85 -7.22 3.52
N LEU A 161 3.71 -6.13 2.76
CA LEU A 161 3.74 -6.16 1.31
C LEU A 161 5.01 -5.54 0.77
N ARG A 162 5.66 -6.22 -0.17
CA ARG A 162 6.90 -5.76 -0.81
C ARG A 162 6.80 -5.84 -2.33
N ARG A 163 7.32 -4.81 -2.98
CA ARG A 163 7.65 -4.81 -4.41
C ARG A 163 9.07 -4.27 -4.59
N ASP A 164 9.91 -5.00 -5.31
CA ASP A 164 11.21 -4.48 -5.72
C ASP A 164 11.04 -3.58 -6.96
N ILE A 165 11.77 -2.47 -7.00
CA ILE A 165 11.72 -1.46 -8.06
C ILE A 165 13.03 -1.51 -8.84
N GLY A 166 12.94 -1.78 -10.15
CA GLY A 166 14.08 -1.78 -11.06
C GLY A 166 13.66 -2.03 -12.50
N PRO A 167 14.58 -1.89 -13.47
CA PRO A 167 14.29 -2.06 -14.90
C PRO A 167 13.70 -3.44 -15.24
N ASP A 168 14.17 -4.49 -14.56
CA ASP A 168 13.73 -5.86 -14.77
C ASP A 168 12.41 -6.20 -14.02
N GLN A 169 11.93 -5.28 -13.17
CA GLN A 169 10.78 -5.48 -12.28
C GLN A 169 9.48 -4.85 -12.81
N ASP A 170 9.51 -4.29 -14.02
CA ASP A 170 8.34 -3.77 -14.74
C ASP A 170 7.81 -4.74 -15.81
N ALA A 171 8.32 -5.99 -15.83
CA ALA A 171 7.77 -7.03 -16.68
C ALA A 171 6.28 -7.25 -16.40
N LYS A 172 5.53 -7.67 -17.43
CA LYS A 172 4.10 -7.99 -17.29
C LYS A 172 3.89 -8.94 -16.12
N PHE A 173 2.98 -8.58 -15.20
CA PHE A 173 2.60 -9.46 -14.10
C PHE A 173 2.17 -10.81 -14.67
N PRO A 174 2.86 -11.90 -14.29
CA PRO A 174 2.51 -13.21 -14.80
C PRO A 174 1.08 -13.55 -14.39
N SER A 175 0.38 -14.31 -15.25
CA SER A 175 -0.85 -14.95 -14.81
C SER A 175 -0.53 -15.94 -13.70
N ALA A 176 -1.46 -16.10 -12.75
CA ALA A 176 -1.30 -17.10 -11.70
C ALA A 176 -1.14 -18.50 -12.32
N PRO A 177 -0.14 -19.29 -11.91
CA PRO A 177 0.02 -20.64 -12.40
C PRO A 177 -1.07 -21.56 -11.82
N ASP A 178 -1.38 -22.66 -12.50
CA ASP A 178 -2.40 -23.64 -12.05
C ASP A 178 -2.14 -24.20 -10.64
N ARG A 179 -0.86 -24.25 -10.24
CA ARG A 179 -0.42 -24.72 -8.92
C ARG A 179 -0.56 -23.68 -7.80
N ALA A 180 -1.03 -22.46 -8.09
CA ALA A 180 -1.24 -21.45 -7.05
C ALA A 180 -2.31 -21.92 -6.07
N ILE A 181 -2.02 -21.80 -4.77
CA ILE A 181 -2.98 -22.12 -3.71
C ILE A 181 -3.78 -20.86 -3.43
N TRP A 182 -5.11 -20.97 -3.35
CA TRP A 182 -5.99 -19.81 -3.21
C TRP A 182 -6.83 -19.86 -1.95
N CYS A 183 -6.68 -18.87 -1.08
CA CYS A 183 -7.53 -18.67 0.10
C CYS A 183 -8.07 -17.24 0.17
N ALA A 184 -9.12 -17.02 0.96
CA ALA A 184 -9.63 -15.68 1.22
C ALA A 184 -8.60 -14.87 2.03
N SER A 185 -8.53 -13.55 1.80
CA SER A 185 -7.57 -12.70 2.53
C SER A 185 -7.85 -12.62 4.02
N ASP A 186 -9.10 -12.83 4.45
CA ASP A 186 -9.54 -12.81 5.85
C ASP A 186 -9.51 -14.19 6.52
N ASP A 187 -9.17 -15.26 5.80
CA ASP A 187 -8.80 -16.55 6.39
C ASP A 187 -7.35 -16.49 6.90
N LEU A 188 -7.18 -15.80 8.04
CA LEU A 188 -5.86 -15.54 8.62
C LEU A 188 -5.12 -16.81 9.01
N ALA A 189 -5.83 -17.88 9.39
CA ALA A 189 -5.23 -19.16 9.75
C ALA A 189 -4.56 -19.79 8.52
N THR A 190 -5.26 -19.85 7.39
CA THR A 190 -4.68 -20.35 6.14
C THR A 190 -3.58 -19.43 5.62
N CYS A 191 -3.78 -18.11 5.63
CA CYS A 191 -2.75 -17.16 5.21
C CYS A 191 -1.45 -17.30 6.04
N ARG A 192 -1.58 -17.43 7.36
CA ARG A 192 -0.44 -17.65 8.26
C ARG A 192 0.28 -18.94 7.90
N LYS A 193 -0.45 -20.04 7.78
CA LYS A 193 0.13 -21.34 7.46
C LYS A 193 0.92 -21.30 6.14
N LEU A 194 0.36 -20.69 5.10
CA LEU A 194 1.04 -20.59 3.80
C LEU A 194 2.31 -19.74 3.86
N LEU A 195 2.30 -18.66 4.65
CA LEU A 195 3.51 -17.87 4.93
C LEU A 195 4.57 -18.70 5.67
N ASP A 196 4.17 -19.44 6.70
CA ASP A 196 5.08 -20.29 7.48
C ASP A 196 5.66 -21.45 6.63
N ASP A 197 4.89 -21.93 5.65
CA ASP A 197 5.31 -22.93 4.66
C ASP A 197 6.24 -22.33 3.55
N GLY A 198 6.56 -21.03 3.63
CA GLY A 198 7.49 -20.35 2.71
C GLY A 198 6.86 -19.86 1.40
N LEU A 199 5.53 -19.74 1.34
CA LEU A 199 4.83 -19.16 0.20
C LEU A 199 4.64 -17.66 0.38
N ILE A 200 4.53 -16.96 -0.75
CA ILE A 200 4.19 -15.54 -0.84
C ILE A 200 2.86 -15.35 -1.56
N GLY A 201 2.09 -14.36 -1.12
CA GLY A 201 0.82 -13.99 -1.75
C GLY A 201 1.09 -13.04 -2.92
N LEU A 202 1.11 -13.55 -4.15
CA LEU A 202 1.52 -12.79 -5.32
C LEU A 202 0.34 -12.37 -6.22
N PHE A 203 -0.76 -13.12 -6.17
CA PHE A 203 -1.91 -12.90 -7.03
C PHE A 203 -3.12 -12.50 -6.22
N CYS A 204 -4.01 -11.72 -6.84
CA CYS A 204 -5.26 -11.31 -6.23
C CYS A 204 -6.40 -11.47 -7.23
N GLN A 205 -7.45 -12.15 -6.81
CA GLN A 205 -8.73 -12.19 -7.50
C GLN A 205 -9.73 -11.37 -6.70
N SER A 206 -10.22 -10.29 -7.31
CA SER A 206 -11.31 -9.51 -6.74
C SER A 206 -12.56 -10.39 -6.62
N SER A 207 -13.21 -10.30 -5.47
CA SER A 207 -14.52 -10.92 -5.22
C SER A 207 -15.62 -9.85 -5.35
N PRO A 208 -16.92 -10.21 -5.37
CA PRO A 208 -18.01 -9.24 -5.33
C PRO A 208 -17.85 -8.20 -4.22
N HIS A 209 -18.47 -7.02 -4.40
CA HIS A 209 -18.30 -5.91 -3.47
C HIS A 209 -18.59 -6.33 -2.02
N GLY A 210 -17.66 -6.03 -1.10
CA GLY A 210 -17.79 -6.36 0.32
C GLY A 210 -17.39 -7.79 0.70
N THR A 211 -16.96 -8.61 -0.24
CA THR A 211 -16.41 -9.96 0.04
C THR A 211 -14.90 -9.96 -0.04
N ALA A 212 -14.27 -10.80 0.78
CA ALA A 212 -12.82 -10.89 0.81
C ALA A 212 -12.25 -11.32 -0.55
N PRO A 213 -11.23 -10.63 -1.08
CA PRO A 213 -10.51 -11.08 -2.25
C PRO A 213 -9.81 -12.41 -1.95
N ARG A 214 -9.64 -13.22 -2.99
CA ARG A 214 -8.82 -14.42 -2.88
C ARG A 214 -7.37 -14.07 -3.22
N ILE A 215 -6.45 -14.49 -2.38
CA ILE A 215 -5.02 -14.34 -2.60
C ILE A 215 -4.47 -15.66 -3.14
N GLY A 216 -3.70 -15.56 -4.22
CA GLY A 216 -3.00 -16.69 -4.84
C GLY A 216 -1.57 -16.75 -4.33
N TRP A 217 -1.25 -17.85 -3.69
CA TRP A 217 0.01 -18.11 -3.01
C TRP A 217 0.89 -19.04 -3.84
N VAL A 218 2.17 -18.72 -3.92
CA VAL A 218 3.19 -19.51 -4.62
C VAL A 218 4.47 -19.60 -3.78
N PRO A 219 5.30 -20.64 -3.95
CA PRO A 219 6.60 -20.69 -3.28
C PRO A 219 7.41 -19.43 -3.59
N ALA A 220 8.08 -18.87 -2.58
CA ALA A 220 9.03 -17.79 -2.81
C ALA A 220 10.09 -18.23 -3.82
N ILE A 221 10.32 -17.41 -4.85
CA ILE A 221 11.44 -17.64 -5.77
C ILE A 221 12.71 -17.28 -5.00
N PRO A 222 13.74 -18.15 -4.95
CA PRO A 222 15.02 -17.78 -4.34
C PRO A 222 15.57 -16.52 -5.02
N ALA A 223 15.98 -15.55 -4.22
CA ALA A 223 16.65 -14.33 -4.68
C ALA A 223 18.02 -14.65 -5.28
#